data_AF-A0A954V6Q2-F1
#
_entry.id   AF-A0A954V6Q2-F1
#
_cell.length_a   1.000
_cell.length_b   1.000
_cell.length_c   1.000
_cell.angle_alpha   90.00
_cell.angle_beta   90.00
_cell.angle_gamma   90.00
#
_symmetry.space_group_name_H-M   'P 1'
#
loop_
_entity.id
_entity.type
_entity.pdbx_description
1 polymer ?
#
loop_
_entity_poly.entity_id
_entity_poly.type
_entity_poly.pdbx_seq_one_letter_code
_entity_poly.pdbx_strand_id
1 'polypeptide(L)'
;MDDKSIRVAGPPRHAMGILAAIGPGIIVTGSVIGSGELINTPVQAAKFGFILLWAVIISCVIKCFLQIEIGRHAVVHRRTPFQALNALPGWKLRGTSWIGIIYMIGSVLTAATLVGMMRASAGIMHNLMALSTSTATSLNIWTVLVFLIAWAFLWRG
;
A
#
# COMPACT_ATOMS: atom_id res chain seq x y z
N MET A 1 -3.56 -1.77 34.83
CA MET A 1 -3.76 -1.83 33.37
C MET A 1 -2.42 -2.14 32.76
N ASP A 2 -2.24 -3.39 32.40
CA ASP A 2 -0.97 -4.10 32.32
C ASP A 2 -0.01 -3.60 31.24
N ASP A 3 1.17 -3.19 31.70
CA ASP A 3 2.39 -2.97 30.94
C ASP A 3 2.90 -4.32 30.39
N LYS A 4 2.32 -4.77 29.27
CA LYS A 4 2.93 -5.83 28.46
C LYS A 4 4.24 -5.29 27.90
N SER A 5 5.31 -5.56 28.62
CA SER A 5 6.71 -5.36 28.25
C SER A 5 6.91 -5.44 26.73
N ILE A 6 7.06 -4.29 26.06
CA ILE A 6 7.62 -4.26 24.71
C ILE A 6 9.08 -4.69 24.89
N ARG A 7 9.32 -6.00 24.75
CA ARG A 7 10.66 -6.56 24.73
C ARG A 7 11.33 -6.02 23.47
N VAL A 8 12.07 -4.92 23.64
CA VAL A 8 13.00 -4.44 22.62
C VAL A 8 14.05 -5.53 22.48
N ALA A 9 13.86 -6.44 21.54
CA ALA A 9 14.83 -7.47 21.23
C ALA A 9 16.15 -6.77 20.88
N GLY A 10 17.25 -7.22 21.48
CA GLY A 10 18.58 -6.72 21.14
C GLY A 10 18.84 -6.91 19.64
N PRO A 11 19.61 -6.02 19.00
CA PRO A 11 19.86 -6.09 17.56
C PRO A 11 20.45 -7.48 17.22
N PRO A 12 19.90 -8.20 16.23
CA PRO A 12 20.35 -9.54 15.91
C PRO A 12 21.82 -9.50 15.47
N ARG A 13 22.67 -10.26 16.17
CA ARG A 13 24.13 -10.28 15.93
C ARG A 13 24.59 -11.40 14.99
N HIS A 14 23.69 -12.33 14.67
CA HIS A 14 23.97 -13.49 13.81
C HIS A 14 23.17 -13.38 12.51
N ALA A 15 23.76 -13.80 11.39
CA ALA A 15 23.13 -13.76 10.06
C ALA A 15 21.74 -14.40 10.04
N MET A 16 21.55 -15.53 10.74
CA MET A 16 20.24 -16.20 10.86
C MET A 16 19.22 -15.36 11.64
N GLY A 17 19.65 -14.66 12.69
CA GLY A 17 18.79 -13.76 13.46
C GLY A 17 18.39 -12.51 12.66
N ILE A 18 19.28 -12.01 11.80
CA ILE A 18 18.99 -10.92 10.87
C ILE A 18 17.93 -11.37 9.87
N LEU A 19 18.10 -12.55 9.27
CA LEU A 19 17.14 -13.10 8.30
C LEU A 19 15.75 -13.30 8.93
N ALA A 20 15.68 -13.81 10.15
CA ALA A 20 14.43 -13.95 10.89
C ALA A 20 13.77 -12.60 11.22
N ALA A 21 14.55 -11.56 11.49
CA ALA A 21 14.04 -10.22 11.78
C ALA A 21 13.55 -9.46 10.53
N ILE A 22 13.98 -9.84 9.33
CA ILE A 22 13.57 -9.21 8.06
C ILE A 22 12.16 -9.65 7.63
N GLY A 23 11.70 -10.85 8.04
CA GLY A 23 10.42 -11.44 7.62
C GLY A 23 9.21 -10.51 7.74
N PRO A 24 8.96 -9.86 8.89
CA PRO A 24 7.86 -8.91 9.04
C PRO A 24 7.94 -7.72 8.08
N GLY A 25 9.14 -7.21 7.82
CA GLY A 25 9.38 -6.12 6.88
C GLY A 25 9.01 -6.50 5.45
N ILE A 26 9.42 -7.71 5.01
CA ILE A 26 9.08 -8.22 3.67
C ILE A 26 7.57 -8.33 3.50
N ILE A 27 6.85 -8.89 4.47
CA ILE A 27 5.38 -9.05 4.41
C ILE A 27 4.69 -7.68 4.26
N VAL A 28 5.10 -6.70 5.05
CA VAL A 28 4.55 -5.33 4.98
C VAL A 28 4.85 -4.70 3.62
N THR A 29 6.09 -4.80 3.12
CA THR A 29 6.45 -4.25 1.81
C THR A 29 5.68 -4.92 0.67
N GLY A 30 5.48 -6.24 0.72
CA GLY A 30 4.71 -6.98 -0.27
C GLY A 30 3.22 -6.63 -0.27
N SER A 31 2.66 -6.25 0.88
CA SER A 31 1.27 -5.77 0.97
C SER A 31 1.07 -4.37 0.38
N VAL A 32 2.13 -3.55 0.30
CA VAL A 32 2.03 -2.17 -0.19
C VAL A 32 2.26 -2.08 -1.70
N ILE A 33 3.07 -2.98 -2.26
CA ILE A 33 3.36 -3.03 -3.70
C ILE A 33 2.14 -3.60 -4.44
N GLY A 34 1.43 -2.73 -5.17
CA GLY A 34 0.22 -3.12 -5.90
C GLY A 34 0.51 -3.69 -7.29
N SER A 35 -0.39 -4.53 -7.80
CA SER A 35 -0.32 -5.04 -9.20
C SER A 35 -0.32 -3.92 -10.24
N GLY A 36 -0.97 -2.79 -9.93
CA GLY A 36 -0.99 -1.60 -10.78
C GLY A 36 0.39 -0.95 -10.92
N GLU A 37 1.22 -0.93 -9.88
CA GLU A 37 2.58 -0.41 -9.98
C GLU A 37 3.45 -1.33 -10.86
N LEU A 38 3.24 -2.65 -10.74
CA LEU A 38 3.95 -3.65 -11.53
C LEU A 38 3.62 -3.59 -13.03
N ILE A 39 2.43 -3.13 -13.42
CA ILE A 39 2.02 -2.99 -14.82
C ILE A 39 2.37 -1.59 -15.34
N ASN A 40 2.09 -0.56 -14.56
CA ASN A 40 2.19 0.82 -15.04
C ASN A 40 3.64 1.29 -15.13
N THR A 41 4.53 0.83 -14.25
CA THR A 41 5.96 1.18 -14.30
C THR A 41 6.64 0.63 -15.56
N PRO A 42 6.49 -0.65 -15.95
CA PRO A 42 7.01 -1.14 -17.23
C PRO A 42 6.39 -0.47 -18.45
N VAL A 43 5.09 -0.14 -18.41
CA VAL A 43 4.43 0.59 -19.51
C VAL A 43 5.02 1.99 -19.67
N GLN A 44 5.28 2.70 -18.57
CA GLN A 44 5.99 4.00 -18.62
C GLN A 44 7.44 3.82 -19.09
N ALA A 45 8.13 2.78 -18.63
CA ALA A 45 9.48 2.45 -19.09
C ALA A 45 9.51 2.10 -20.59
N ALA A 46 8.48 1.44 -21.13
CA ALA A 46 8.37 1.13 -22.56
C ALA A 46 8.09 2.39 -23.40
N LYS A 47 7.31 3.34 -22.88
CA LYS A 47 6.99 4.59 -23.58
C LYS A 47 8.14 5.60 -23.60
N PHE A 48 8.83 5.76 -22.47
CA PHE A 48 9.88 6.77 -22.30
C PHE A 48 11.29 6.17 -22.37
N GLY A 49 11.43 4.84 -22.43
CA GLY A 49 12.70 4.15 -22.40
C GLY A 49 13.45 4.34 -21.07
N PHE A 50 14.77 4.25 -21.14
CA PHE A 50 15.67 4.40 -19.99
C PHE A 50 15.88 5.86 -19.53
N ILE A 51 15.26 6.84 -20.19
CA ILE A 51 15.40 8.27 -19.81
C ILE A 51 14.93 8.53 -18.38
N LEU A 52 14.00 7.72 -17.85
CA LEU A 52 13.44 7.86 -16.50
C LEU A 52 14.25 7.12 -15.43
N LEU A 53 15.27 6.33 -15.81
CA LEU A 53 16.00 5.46 -14.87
C LEU A 53 16.69 6.26 -13.76
N TRP A 54 17.28 7.41 -14.08
CA TRP A 54 17.93 8.27 -13.10
C TRP A 54 16.93 8.80 -12.06
N ALA A 55 15.71 9.14 -12.48
CA ALA A 55 14.66 9.60 -11.59
C ALA A 55 14.18 8.49 -10.64
N VAL A 56 14.10 7.24 -11.12
CA VAL A 56 13.77 6.07 -10.30
C VAL A 56 14.83 5.86 -9.21
N ILE A 57 16.12 5.88 -9.57
CA ILE A 57 17.22 5.72 -8.62
C ILE A 57 17.16 6.80 -7.54
N ILE A 58 17.02 8.07 -7.93
CA ILE A 58 16.88 9.18 -6.97
C ILE A 58 15.67 8.97 -6.06
N SER A 59 14.54 8.56 -6.61
CA SER A 59 13.33 8.30 -5.82
C SER A 59 13.55 7.20 -4.77
N CYS A 60 14.26 6.12 -5.11
CA CYS A 60 14.58 5.04 -4.19
C CYS A 60 15.49 5.51 -3.06
N VAL A 61 16.51 6.32 -3.38
CA VAL A 61 17.41 6.89 -2.37
C VAL A 61 16.63 7.78 -1.41
N ILE A 62 15.86 8.75 -1.93
CA ILE A 62 15.06 9.66 -1.11
C ILE A 62 14.07 8.88 -0.24
N LYS A 63 13.34 7.92 -0.82
CA LYS A 63 12.37 7.08 -0.08
C LYS A 63 13.03 6.27 1.02
N CYS A 64 14.24 5.76 0.81
CA CYS A 64 14.98 5.01 1.83
C CYS A 64 15.30 5.91 3.03
N PHE A 65 15.90 7.07 2.79
CA PHE A 65 16.21 8.03 3.87
C PHE A 65 14.96 8.50 4.60
N LEU A 66 13.88 8.79 3.87
CA LEU A 66 12.62 9.22 4.47
C LEU A 66 12.03 8.14 5.40
N GLN A 67 12.04 6.88 4.98
CA GLN A 67 11.54 5.76 5.80
C GLN A 67 12.39 5.52 7.05
N ILE A 68 13.71 5.64 6.93
CA ILE A 68 14.63 5.53 8.08
C ILE A 68 14.33 6.63 9.09
N GLU A 69 14.17 7.88 8.63
CA GLU A 69 13.93 9.01 9.53
C GLU A 69 12.55 8.94 10.20
N ILE A 70 11.50 8.63 9.43
CA ILE A 70 10.14 8.46 9.98
C ILE A 70 10.11 7.30 10.99
N GLY A 71 10.76 6.18 10.66
CA GLY A 71 10.88 5.03 11.56
C GLY A 71 11.63 5.37 12.84
N ARG A 72 12.79 6.03 12.72
CA ARG A 72 13.57 6.52 13.86
C ARG A 72 12.75 7.47 14.74
N HIS A 73 12.07 8.43 14.13
CA HIS A 73 11.23 9.39 14.84
C HIS A 73 10.09 8.70 15.60
N ALA A 74 9.43 7.71 14.99
CA ALA A 74 8.36 6.95 15.62
C ALA A 74 8.84 6.15 16.85
N VAL A 75 10.01 5.52 16.75
CA VAL A 75 10.62 4.75 17.85
C VAL A 75 11.07 5.65 19.00
N VAL A 76 11.77 6.76 18.70
CA VAL A 76 12.34 7.67 19.71
C VAL A 76 11.24 8.41 20.46
N HIS A 77 10.27 9.00 19.75
CA HIS A 77 9.25 9.84 20.36
C HIS A 77 8.02 9.06 20.83
N ARG A 78 7.97 7.74 20.56
CA ARG A 78 6.82 6.85 20.84
C ARG A 78 5.49 7.42 20.36
N ARG A 79 5.52 8.10 19.21
CA ARG A 79 4.34 8.68 18.55
C ARG A 79 4.17 8.03 17.20
N THR A 80 2.92 7.84 16.78
CA THR A 80 2.66 7.33 15.44
C THR A 80 3.14 8.36 14.39
N PRO A 81 3.53 7.91 13.19
CA PRO A 81 3.89 8.82 12.11
C PRO A 81 2.83 9.91 11.86
N PHE A 82 1.54 9.55 11.99
CA PHE A 82 0.41 10.48 11.90
C PHE A 82 0.38 11.53 13.00
N GLN A 83 0.66 11.14 14.24
CA GLN A 83 0.74 12.09 15.36
C GLN A 83 1.92 13.05 15.18
N ALA A 84 3.06 12.56 14.68
CA ALA A 84 4.20 13.40 14.33
C ALA A 84 3.86 14.39 13.21
N LEU A 85 3.19 13.92 12.15
CA LEU A 85 2.71 14.76 11.05
C LEU A 85 1.69 15.83 11.50
N ASN A 86 0.85 15.49 12.48
CA ASN A 86 -0.15 16.41 13.03
C ASN A 86 0.45 17.46 13.96
N ALA A 87 1.66 17.20 14.49
CA ALA A 87 2.42 18.13 15.31
C ALA A 87 3.15 19.20 14.48
N LEU A 88 3.34 18.99 13.17
CA LEU A 88 4.01 19.95 12.30
C LEU A 88 3.28 21.30 12.28
N PRO A 89 4.02 22.43 12.36
CA PRO A 89 3.44 23.76 12.24
C PRO A 89 2.92 23.95 10.81
N GLY A 90 1.64 24.25 10.68
CA GLY A 90 0.96 24.39 9.38
C GLY A 90 -0.54 24.62 9.56
N TRP A 91 -1.25 24.78 8.45
CA TRP A 91 -2.70 24.92 8.47
C TRP A 91 -3.34 23.67 9.09
N LYS A 92 -4.11 23.85 10.16
CA LYS A 92 -4.88 22.79 10.82
C LYS A 92 -6.36 23.03 10.60
N LEU A 93 -7.05 22.10 9.95
CA LEU A 93 -8.51 22.13 9.84
C LEU A 93 -9.07 21.12 10.84
N ARG A 94 -9.89 21.59 11.81
CA ARG A 94 -10.53 20.74 12.83
C ARG A 94 -9.56 19.77 13.54
N GLY A 95 -8.38 20.26 13.92
CA GLY A 95 -7.37 19.46 14.64
C GLY A 95 -6.59 18.44 13.80
N THR A 96 -6.81 18.42 12.47
CA THR A 96 -6.02 17.63 11.51
C THR A 96 -5.14 18.55 10.66
N SER A 97 -3.83 18.30 10.65
CA SER A 97 -2.85 18.98 9.81
C SER A 97 -3.17 18.79 8.32
N TRP A 98 -2.84 19.79 7.50
CA TRP A 98 -2.99 19.74 6.04
C TRP A 98 -2.44 18.46 5.40
N ILE A 99 -1.34 17.92 5.93
CA ILE A 99 -0.74 16.66 5.46
C ILE A 99 -1.63 15.46 5.78
N GLY A 100 -2.30 15.48 6.94
CA GLY A 100 -3.29 14.47 7.30
C GLY A 100 -4.50 14.49 6.36
N ILE A 101 -4.93 15.69 5.93
CA ILE A 101 -6.02 15.83 4.95
C ILE A 101 -5.59 15.28 3.58
N ILE A 102 -4.39 15.64 3.11
CA ILE A 102 -3.83 15.09 1.85
C ILE A 102 -3.73 13.57 1.93
N TYR A 103 -3.26 13.04 3.06
CA TYR A 103 -3.21 11.60 3.27
C TYR A 103 -4.59 10.95 3.22
N MET A 104 -5.60 11.53 3.89
CA MET A 104 -6.97 11.03 3.85
C MET A 104 -7.53 11.02 2.42
N ILE A 105 -7.35 12.11 1.67
CA ILE A 105 -7.76 12.18 0.25
C ILE A 105 -7.03 11.10 -0.56
N GLY A 106 -5.72 10.95 -0.37
CA GLY A 106 -4.91 9.93 -1.03
C GLY A 106 -5.41 8.52 -0.73
N SER A 107 -5.72 8.22 0.54
CA SER A 107 -6.24 6.92 0.96
C SER A 107 -7.59 6.57 0.33
N VAL A 108 -8.48 7.56 0.17
CA VAL A 108 -9.76 7.39 -0.52
C VAL A 108 -9.55 7.14 -2.02
N LEU A 109 -8.61 7.86 -2.64
CA LEU A 109 -8.26 7.64 -4.04
C LEU A 109 -7.66 6.24 -4.25
N THR A 110 -6.81 5.76 -3.33
CA THR A 110 -6.29 4.39 -3.34
C THR A 110 -7.41 3.36 -3.14
N ALA A 111 -8.41 3.63 -2.29
CA ALA A 111 -9.57 2.75 -2.19
C ALA A 111 -10.34 2.66 -3.52
N ALA A 112 -10.42 3.76 -4.29
CA ALA A 112 -11.04 3.74 -5.62
C ALA A 112 -10.25 2.89 -6.63
N THR A 113 -8.92 2.78 -6.54
CA THR A 113 -8.15 1.93 -7.46
C THR A 113 -8.39 0.44 -7.23
N LEU A 114 -8.76 0.02 -6.00
CA LEU A 114 -9.19 -1.36 -5.71
C LEU A 114 -10.44 -1.75 -6.51
N VAL A 115 -11.37 -0.82 -6.70
CA VAL A 115 -12.56 -1.02 -7.55
C VAL A 115 -12.15 -1.28 -9.01
N GLY A 116 -11.13 -0.58 -9.49
CA GLY A 116 -10.55 -0.81 -10.81
C GLY A 116 -9.94 -2.20 -10.96
N MET A 117 -9.21 -2.69 -9.94
CA MET A 117 -8.63 -4.04 -9.96
C MET A 117 -9.71 -5.13 -9.97
N MET A 118 -10.78 -4.96 -9.19
CA MET A 118 -11.92 -5.88 -9.20
C MET A 118 -12.59 -5.93 -10.58
N ARG A 119 -12.80 -4.78 -11.23
CA ARG A 119 -13.38 -4.75 -12.58
C ARG A 119 -12.46 -5.37 -13.64
N ALA A 120 -11.14 -5.23 -13.49
CA ALA A 120 -10.18 -5.89 -14.38
C ALA A 120 -10.26 -7.42 -14.27
N SER A 121 -10.36 -7.96 -13.04
CA SER A 121 -10.55 -9.41 -12.84
C SER A 121 -11.88 -9.92 -13.39
N ALA A 122 -12.95 -9.13 -13.26
CA ALA A 122 -14.25 -9.44 -13.85
C ALA A 122 -14.22 -9.44 -15.39
N GLY A 123 -13.42 -8.57 -16.01
CA GLY A 123 -13.21 -8.55 -17.45
C GLY A 123 -12.53 -9.83 -17.96
N ILE A 124 -11.54 -10.37 -17.24
CA ILE A 124 -10.92 -11.66 -17.58
C ILE A 124 -11.94 -12.79 -17.47
N MET A 125 -12.74 -12.81 -16.39
CA MET A 125 -13.79 -13.83 -16.20
C MET A 125 -14.88 -13.77 -17.27
N HIS A 126 -15.25 -12.57 -17.75
CA HIS A 126 -16.19 -12.42 -18.86
C HIS A 126 -15.67 -13.05 -20.17
N ASN A 127 -14.36 -12.93 -20.45
CA ASN A 127 -13.75 -13.55 -21.64
C ASN A 127 -13.69 -15.08 -21.55
N LEU A 128 -13.64 -15.65 -20.33
CA LEU A 128 -13.61 -17.10 -20.11
C LEU A 128 -15.01 -17.71 -20.08
N MET A 129 -15.99 -17.02 -19.47
CA MET A 129 -17.36 -17.46 -19.37
C MET A 129 -18.30 -16.26 -19.56
N ALA A 130 -18.72 -16.05 -20.80
CA ALA A 130 -19.69 -15.02 -21.16
C ALA A 130 -21.08 -15.43 -20.66
N LEU A 131 -21.49 -14.88 -19.52
CA LEU A 131 -22.74 -15.22 -18.84
C LEU A 131 -23.98 -14.51 -19.43
N SER A 132 -23.79 -13.56 -20.37
CA SER A 132 -24.89 -12.79 -20.99
C SER A 132 -24.48 -12.17 -22.33
N THR A 133 -25.47 -11.99 -23.23
CA THR A 133 -25.36 -11.47 -24.60
C THR A 133 -24.94 -9.99 -24.69
N SER A 134 -24.92 -9.25 -23.57
CA SER A 134 -24.38 -7.89 -23.50
C SER A 134 -23.14 -7.80 -22.61
N THR A 135 -22.04 -7.31 -23.19
CA THR A 135 -20.72 -7.19 -22.54
C THR A 135 -20.77 -6.38 -21.25
N ALA A 136 -21.53 -5.29 -21.21
CA ALA A 136 -21.62 -4.42 -20.03
C ALA A 136 -22.32 -5.09 -18.84
N THR A 137 -23.40 -5.83 -19.08
CA THR A 137 -24.18 -6.49 -18.02
C THR A 137 -23.40 -7.67 -17.43
N SER A 138 -22.73 -8.47 -18.27
CA SER A 138 -21.91 -9.58 -17.79
C SER A 138 -20.71 -9.11 -16.96
N LEU A 139 -20.08 -7.99 -17.34
CA LEU A 139 -18.97 -7.40 -16.57
C LEU A 139 -19.41 -6.97 -15.16
N ASN A 140 -20.57 -6.32 -15.06
CA ASN A 140 -21.09 -5.87 -13.76
C ASN A 140 -21.45 -7.07 -12.86
N ILE A 141 -22.06 -8.12 -13.41
CA ILE A 141 -22.39 -9.34 -12.67
C ILE A 141 -21.12 -10.02 -12.15
N TRP A 142 -20.11 -10.20 -12.99
CA TRP A 142 -18.83 -10.79 -12.57
C TRP A 142 -18.12 -9.94 -11.52
N THR A 143 -18.19 -8.61 -11.61
CA THR A 143 -17.59 -7.71 -10.60
C THR A 143 -18.25 -7.89 -9.23
N VAL A 144 -19.58 -8.00 -9.19
CA VAL A 144 -20.33 -8.23 -7.94
C VAL A 144 -20.03 -9.64 -7.39
N LEU A 145 -19.98 -10.66 -8.25
CA LEU A 145 -19.66 -12.03 -7.82
C LEU A 145 -18.25 -12.14 -7.23
N VAL A 146 -17.24 -11.58 -7.91
CA VAL A 146 -15.86 -11.59 -7.41
C VAL A 146 -15.75 -10.82 -6.08
N PHE A 147 -16.46 -9.69 -5.97
CA PHE A 147 -16.53 -8.94 -4.71
C PHE A 147 -17.17 -9.77 -3.59
N LEU A 148 -18.29 -10.43 -3.84
CA LEU A 148 -18.98 -11.26 -2.84
C LEU A 148 -18.14 -12.47 -2.41
N ILE A 149 -17.43 -13.11 -3.34
CA ILE A 149 -16.50 -14.20 -3.03
C ILE A 149 -15.36 -13.69 -2.17
N ALA A 150 -14.71 -12.59 -2.56
CA ALA A 150 -13.63 -11.99 -1.78
C ALA A 150 -14.11 -11.58 -0.37
N TRP A 151 -15.30 -10.99 -0.27
CA TRP A 151 -15.94 -10.65 0.99
C TRP A 151 -16.21 -11.88 1.86
N ALA A 152 -16.75 -12.96 1.29
CA ALA A 152 -17.02 -14.19 2.02
C ALA A 152 -15.74 -14.88 2.54
N PHE A 153 -14.64 -14.82 1.78
CA PHE A 153 -13.34 -15.29 2.25
C PHE A 153 -12.77 -14.42 3.38
N LEU A 154 -12.85 -13.09 3.24
CA LEU A 154 -12.38 -12.15 4.26
C LEU A 154 -13.21 -12.21 5.56
N TRP A 155 -14.51 -12.50 5.48
CA TRP A 155 -15.37 -12.61 6.67
C TRP A 155 -15.01 -13.82 7.54
N ARG A 156 -14.38 -14.85 6.96
CA ARG A 156 -13.96 -16.06 7.70
C ARG A 156 -12.53 -15.99 8.24
N GLY A 157 -11.74 -15.00 7.83
CA GLY A 157 -10.33 -14.82 8.20
C GLY A 157 -10.10 -13.93 9.40
#